data_AF-A0A9Q3C8Q5-F1
#
_entry.id   AF-A0A9Q3C8Q5-F1
#
_cell.length_a   1.000
_cell.length_b   1.000
_cell.length_c   1.000
_cell.angle_alpha   90.00
_cell.angle_beta   90.00
_cell.angle_gamma   90.00
#
_symmetry.space_group_name_H-M   'P 1'
#
loop_
_entity.id
_entity.type
_entity.pdbx_description
1 polymer ?
#
loop_
_entity_poly.entity_id
_entity_poly.type
_entity_poly.pdbx_seq_one_letter_code
_entity_poly.pdbx_strand_id
1 'polypeptide(L)'
;MYVSYHQDYWHTWLPLAEFAYNNAEHSSINQSPFFTIFGRNPSFDSIHISQDSPSGKLSTKIQSVQQVVKEELESAIRQFKKYGDINRTIPPDFQAGDKVWLASKNIKTTKPAKKLSEKWLGTF
;
A
#
# COMPACT_ATOMS: atom_id res chain seq x y z
N MET A 1 -20.78 1.94 6.83
CA MET A 1 -20.47 2.66 8.09
C MET A 1 -20.61 4.14 7.78
N TYR A 2 -21.67 4.79 8.26
CA TYR A 2 -22.01 6.18 7.92
C TYR A 2 -21.24 7.10 8.88
N VAL A 3 -20.35 7.95 8.36
CA VAL A 3 -19.69 8.97 9.17
C VAL A 3 -20.73 10.06 9.48
N SER A 4 -20.83 10.48 10.74
CA SER A 4 -21.77 11.54 11.17
C SER A 4 -21.57 12.83 10.36
N TYR A 5 -22.63 13.63 10.20
CA TYR A 5 -22.67 14.87 9.42
C TYR A 5 -21.45 15.82 9.64
N HIS A 6 -20.90 15.87 10.85
CA HIS A 6 -19.77 16.72 11.21
C HIS A 6 -18.37 16.11 11.01
N GLN A 7 -18.25 14.80 10.72
CA GLN A 7 -16.97 14.10 10.47
C GLN A 7 -15.88 14.19 11.57
N ASP A 8 -16.17 14.74 12.75
CA ASP A 8 -15.15 15.02 13.79
C ASP A 8 -14.66 13.79 14.56
N TYR A 9 -15.41 12.69 14.53
CA TYR A 9 -15.16 11.52 15.37
C TYR A 9 -14.39 10.38 14.66
N TRP A 10 -13.85 10.58 13.46
CA TRP A 10 -13.16 9.52 12.72
C TRP A 10 -12.04 8.85 13.54
N HIS A 11 -11.36 9.61 14.39
CA HIS A 11 -10.29 9.11 15.26
C HIS A 11 -10.77 8.11 16.32
N THR A 12 -12.03 8.20 16.79
CA THR A 12 -12.58 7.23 17.75
C THR A 12 -12.90 5.90 17.08
N TRP A 13 -13.11 5.90 15.77
CA TRP A 13 -13.38 4.70 14.98
C TRP A 13 -12.11 4.04 14.43
N LEU A 14 -10.95 4.71 14.52
CA LEU A 14 -9.68 4.18 14.04
C LEU A 14 -9.36 2.78 14.58
N PRO A 15 -9.46 2.49 15.89
CA PRO A 15 -9.16 1.15 16.40
C PRO A 15 -10.08 0.08 15.81
N LEU A 16 -11.36 0.40 15.62
CA LEU A 16 -12.33 -0.53 15.02
C LEU A 16 -12.07 -0.71 13.52
N ALA A 17 -11.72 0.36 12.80
CA ALA A 17 -11.38 0.31 11.39
C ALA A 17 -10.10 -0.48 11.14
N GLU A 18 -9.07 -0.29 11.97
CA GLU A 18 -7.83 -1.09 11.95
C GLU A 18 -8.13 -2.57 12.20
N PHE A 19 -8.93 -2.88 13.22
CA PHE A 19 -9.32 -4.27 13.52
C PHE A 19 -10.09 -4.91 12.37
N ALA A 20 -11.04 -4.19 11.77
CA ALA A 20 -11.81 -4.67 10.63
C ALA A 20 -10.91 -4.87 9.40
N TYR A 21 -10.00 -3.95 9.12
CA TYR A 21 -9.05 -4.04 8.02
C TYR A 21 -8.08 -5.21 8.20
N ASN A 22 -7.54 -5.41 9.40
CA ASN A 22 -6.60 -6.50 9.69
C ASN A 22 -7.25 -7.88 9.72
N ASN A 23 -8.58 -7.97 9.89
CA ASN A 23 -9.36 -9.22 9.79
C ASN A 23 -9.94 -9.48 8.40
N ALA A 24 -10.07 -8.45 7.56
CA ALA A 24 -10.60 -8.61 6.22
C ALA A 24 -9.57 -9.32 5.32
N GLU A 25 -10.08 -10.14 4.40
CA GLU A 25 -9.25 -10.75 3.37
C GLU A 25 -8.79 -9.68 2.37
N HIS A 26 -7.48 -9.62 2.12
CA HIS A 26 -6.92 -8.67 1.16
C HIS A 26 -6.71 -9.34 -0.20
N SER A 27 -7.26 -8.74 -1.27
CA SER A 27 -7.29 -9.34 -2.61
C SER A 27 -5.93 -9.64 -3.24
N SER A 28 -4.86 -8.98 -2.81
CA SER A 28 -3.50 -9.27 -3.29
C SER A 28 -2.84 -10.47 -2.64
N ILE A 29 -3.36 -10.96 -1.50
CA ILE A 29 -2.76 -12.07 -0.74
C ILE A 29 -3.77 -13.17 -0.39
N ASN A 30 -5.06 -12.99 -0.75
CA ASN A 30 -6.19 -13.88 -0.46
C ASN A 30 -6.23 -14.41 0.99
N GLN A 31 -5.73 -13.58 1.91
CA GLN A 31 -5.62 -13.84 3.34
C GLN A 31 -5.75 -12.52 4.09
N SER A 32 -6.07 -12.58 5.38
CA SER A 32 -6.05 -11.41 6.25
C SER A 32 -4.66 -11.16 6.84
N PRO A 33 -4.30 -9.91 7.15
CA PRO A 33 -3.08 -9.57 7.89
C PRO A 33 -2.95 -10.30 9.23
N PHE A 34 -4.04 -10.46 9.99
CA PHE A 34 -3.97 -11.20 11.26
C PHE A 34 -3.66 -12.68 11.06
N PHE A 35 -4.21 -13.32 10.04
CA PHE A 35 -3.95 -14.73 9.76
C PHE A 35 -2.51 -14.97 9.32
N THR A 36 -1.93 -14.06 8.53
CA THR A 36 -0.53 -14.18 8.07
C THR A 36 0.49 -13.97 9.18
N ILE A 37 0.19 -13.16 10.19
CA ILE A 37 1.09 -12.90 11.31
C ILE A 37 0.90 -13.94 12.43
N PHE A 38 -0.35 -14.23 12.81
CA PHE A 38 -0.66 -15.01 14.00
C PHE A 38 -1.20 -16.42 13.69
N GLY A 39 -1.43 -16.74 12.42
CA GLY A 39 -2.02 -18.02 12.00
C GLY A 39 -3.51 -18.17 12.33
N ARG A 40 -4.16 -17.10 12.82
CA ARG A 40 -5.57 -17.05 13.21
C ARG A 40 -6.14 -15.64 13.09
N ASN A 41 -7.44 -15.54 12.85
CA ASN A 41 -8.18 -14.27 12.95
C ASN A 41 -8.89 -14.16 14.30
N PRO A 42 -8.73 -13.06 15.04
CA PRO A 42 -9.52 -12.82 16.25
C PRO A 42 -11.01 -12.62 15.91
N SER A 43 -11.90 -13.29 16.66
CA SER A 43 -13.35 -13.05 16.61
C SER A 43 -13.76 -12.17 17.78
N PHE A 44 -14.75 -11.29 17.58
CA PHE A 44 -15.30 -10.46 18.66
C PHE A 44 -15.96 -11.29 19.78
N ASP A 45 -16.44 -12.49 19.46
CA ASP A 45 -17.17 -13.36 20.40
C ASP A 45 -16.27 -14.32 21.21
N SER A 46 -14.95 -14.36 20.99
CA SER A 46 -14.08 -15.35 21.64
C SER A 46 -12.90 -14.73 22.39
N ILE A 47 -13.17 -14.37 23.66
CA ILE A 47 -12.17 -14.29 24.74
C ILE A 47 -11.66 -15.71 25.12
N HIS A 48 -12.14 -16.75 24.45
CA HIS A 48 -11.59 -18.10 24.56
C HIS A 48 -10.28 -18.23 23.75
N ILE A 49 -9.19 -17.82 24.38
CA ILE A 49 -7.86 -18.27 24.00
C ILE A 49 -7.81 -19.77 24.33
N SER A 50 -8.11 -20.64 23.35
CA SER A 50 -7.76 -22.04 23.49
C SER A 50 -6.23 -22.14 23.57
N GLN A 51 -5.71 -22.23 24.79
CA GLN A 51 -4.36 -22.73 25.06
C GLN A 51 -4.34 -24.19 24.69
N ASP A 52 -4.19 -24.51 23.40
CA ASP A 52 -3.62 -25.79 22.99
C ASP A 52 -3.35 -25.80 21.49
N SER A 53 -2.14 -25.41 21.12
CA SER A 53 -1.47 -26.01 19.98
C SER A 53 0.02 -26.09 20.30
N PRO A 54 0.71 -27.21 20.04
CA PRO A 54 2.15 -27.29 20.27
C PRO A 54 2.80 -26.22 19.38
N SER A 55 3.43 -25.21 19.99
CA SER A 55 3.94 -24.01 19.30
C SER A 55 4.71 -24.32 18.03
N GLY A 56 5.42 -25.46 17.97
CA GLY A 56 6.16 -25.90 16.78
C GLY A 56 5.30 -26.13 15.53
N LYS A 57 4.11 -26.74 15.64
CA LYS A 57 3.22 -27.00 14.48
C LYS A 57 2.54 -25.74 13.97
N LEU A 58 2.29 -24.77 14.87
CA LEU A 58 1.74 -23.47 14.51
C LEU A 58 2.79 -22.62 13.78
N SER A 59 4.04 -22.60 14.27
CA SER A 59 5.12 -21.86 13.64
C SER A 59 5.43 -22.33 12.22
N THR A 60 5.45 -23.65 11.98
CA THR A 60 5.67 -24.18 10.61
C THR A 60 4.51 -23.81 9.68
N LYS A 61 3.27 -23.82 10.17
CA LYS A 61 2.09 -23.38 9.42
C LYS A 61 2.13 -21.88 9.11
N ILE A 62 2.54 -21.04 10.06
CA ILE A 62 2.71 -19.60 9.84
C ILE A 62 3.78 -19.35 8.79
N GLN A 63 4.93 -20.03 8.88
CA GLN A 63 6.00 -19.92 7.88
C GLN A 63 5.52 -20.34 6.47
N SER A 64 4.76 -21.43 6.35
CA SER A 64 4.21 -21.83 5.05
C SER A 64 3.22 -20.81 4.49
N VAL A 65 2.36 -20.24 5.35
CA VAL A 65 1.41 -19.19 4.95
C VAL A 65 2.16 -17.93 4.51
N GLN A 66 3.18 -17.51 5.25
CA GLN A 66 4.01 -16.35 4.91
C GLN A 66 4.74 -16.52 3.57
N GLN A 67 5.20 -17.74 3.27
CA GLN A 67 5.83 -18.04 1.98
C GLN A 67 4.84 -17.88 0.82
N VAL A 68 3.63 -18.45 0.94
CA VAL A 68 2.57 -18.30 -0.07
C VAL A 68 2.19 -16.83 -0.25
N VAL A 69 2.02 -16.09 0.85
CA VAL A 69 1.68 -14.66 0.80
C VAL A 69 2.76 -13.82 0.15
N LYS A 70 4.04 -14.18 0.32
CA LYS A 70 5.14 -13.52 -0.37
C LYS A 70 5.05 -13.74 -1.88
N GLU A 71 4.78 -14.96 -2.31
CA GLU A 71 4.66 -15.32 -3.73
C GLU A 71 3.47 -14.60 -4.41
N GLU A 72 2.31 -14.56 -3.73
CA GLU A 72 1.12 -13.83 -4.17
C GLU A 72 1.39 -12.32 -4.26
N LEU A 73 2.06 -11.74 -3.25
CA LEU A 73 2.43 -10.32 -3.25
C LEU A 73 3.36 -9.97 -4.41
N GLU A 74 4.38 -10.80 -4.67
CA GLU A 74 5.25 -10.62 -5.82
C GLU A 74 4.48 -10.71 -7.15
N SER A 75 3.50 -11.62 -7.23
CA SER A 75 2.61 -11.74 -8.38
C SER A 75 1.78 -10.47 -8.61
N ALA A 76 1.17 -9.96 -7.54
CA ALA A 76 0.40 -8.71 -7.58
C ALA A 76 1.28 -7.52 -7.99
N ILE A 77 2.50 -7.40 -7.43
CA ILE A 77 3.46 -6.36 -7.82
C ILE A 77 3.80 -6.45 -9.32
N ARG A 78 4.05 -7.65 -9.85
CA ARG A 78 4.30 -7.86 -11.28
C ARG A 78 3.09 -7.45 -12.12
N GLN A 79 1.88 -7.78 -11.68
CA GLN A 79 0.64 -7.40 -12.36
C GLN A 79 0.44 -5.88 -12.37
N PHE A 80 0.58 -5.21 -11.23
CA PHE A 80 0.50 -3.75 -11.15
C PHE A 80 1.56 -3.06 -12.01
N LYS A 81 2.79 -3.58 -12.00
CA LYS A 81 3.87 -3.09 -12.88
C LYS A 81 3.48 -3.25 -14.34
N LYS A 82 3.00 -4.42 -14.77
CA LYS A 82 2.53 -4.66 -16.15
C LYS A 82 1.48 -3.63 -16.56
N TYR A 83 0.44 -3.43 -15.76
CA TYR A 83 -0.62 -2.47 -16.09
C TYR A 83 -0.14 -1.02 -16.05
N GLY A 84 0.76 -0.67 -15.13
CA GLY A 84 1.38 0.65 -15.07
C GLY A 84 2.28 0.94 -16.27
N ASP A 85 3.04 -0.06 -16.71
CA ASP A 85 3.96 0.06 -17.84
C ASP A 85 3.24 0.13 -19.20
N ILE A 86 2.04 -0.48 -19.35
CA ILE A 86 1.24 -0.41 -20.60
C ILE A 86 0.95 1.05 -21.02
N ASN A 87 0.65 1.92 -20.06
CA ASN A 87 0.32 3.32 -20.33
C ASN A 87 1.53 4.25 -20.15
N ARG A 88 2.72 3.70 -19.92
CA ARG A 88 3.93 4.49 -19.70
C ARG A 88 4.51 4.94 -21.03
N THR A 89 4.64 6.25 -21.20
CA THR A 89 5.37 6.80 -22.34
C THR A 89 6.83 6.38 -22.26
N ILE A 90 7.35 5.82 -23.35
CA ILE A 90 8.77 5.51 -23.48
C ILE A 90 9.54 6.83 -23.35
N PRO A 91 10.45 6.96 -22.37
CA PRO A 91 11.24 8.18 -22.25
C PRO A 91 12.13 8.32 -23.49
N PRO A 92 12.39 9.55 -23.96
CA PRO A 92 13.41 9.79 -24.98
C PRO A 92 14.77 9.27 -24.50
N ASP A 93 15.59 8.80 -25.43
CA ASP A 93 16.98 8.49 -25.14
C ASP A 93 17.78 9.80 -25.09
N PHE A 94 18.17 10.22 -23.88
CA PHE A 94 18.91 11.46 -23.67
C PHE A 94 20.41 11.19 -23.71
N GLN A 95 21.13 11.97 -24.51
CA GLN A 95 22.58 11.93 -24.62
C GLN A 95 23.20 13.11 -23.87
N ALA A 96 24.47 12.97 -23.49
CA ALA A 96 25.20 14.04 -22.84
C ALA A 96 25.33 15.25 -23.79
N GLY A 97 24.82 16.41 -23.37
CA GLY A 97 24.75 17.63 -24.18
C GLY A 97 23.37 17.93 -24.76
N ASP A 98 22.40 17.03 -24.60
CA ASP A 98 21.01 17.29 -25.00
C ASP A 98 20.36 18.36 -24.12
N LYS A 99 19.66 19.27 -24.79
CA LYS A 99 18.92 20.36 -24.16
C LYS A 99 17.56 19.87 -23.68
N VAL A 100 17.34 19.84 -22.37
CA VAL A 100 16.12 19.28 -21.78
C VAL A 100 15.28 20.31 -21.02
N TRP A 101 13.96 20.19 -21.11
CA TRP A 101 13.02 20.99 -20.32
C TRP A 101 12.67 20.28 -19.03
N LEU A 102 12.79 20.98 -17.90
CA LEU A 102 12.51 20.41 -16.58
C LEU A 102 11.13 20.84 -16.07
N ALA A 103 10.29 19.90 -15.67
CA ALA A 103 8.98 20.21 -15.11
C ALA A 103 9.11 20.97 -13.77
N SER A 104 8.54 22.16 -13.67
CA SER A 104 8.64 23.02 -12.48
C SER A 104 7.76 22.58 -11.30
N LYS A 105 7.00 21.49 -11.44
CA LYS A 105 5.96 21.06 -10.48
C LYS A 105 6.49 20.93 -9.05
N ASN A 106 7.71 20.46 -8.89
CA ASN A 106 8.34 20.21 -7.58
C ASN A 106 9.59 21.09 -7.34
N ILE A 107 9.76 22.15 -8.13
CA ILE A 107 10.94 23.03 -8.05
C ILE A 107 10.51 24.36 -7.47
N LYS A 108 11.21 24.81 -6.42
CA LYS A 108 11.02 26.15 -5.87
C LYS A 108 11.65 27.14 -6.83
N THR A 109 10.83 27.97 -7.47
CA THR A 109 11.29 29.07 -8.29
C THR A 109 11.41 30.33 -7.44
N THR A 110 12.13 31.34 -7.95
CA THR A 110 12.22 32.67 -7.33
C THR A 110 10.89 33.45 -7.38
N LYS A 111 9.88 32.94 -8.08
CA LYS A 111 8.55 33.56 -8.14
C LYS A 111 7.79 33.30 -6.83
N PRO A 112 7.15 34.32 -6.24
CA PRO A 112 6.43 34.19 -4.97
C PRO A 112 5.17 33.34 -5.07
N ALA A 113 4.60 33.19 -6.26
CA ALA A 113 3.39 32.40 -6.51
C ALA A 113 3.58 31.45 -7.70
N LYS A 114 3.03 30.23 -7.57
CA LYS A 114 3.03 29.19 -8.61
C LYS A 114 1.95 29.41 -9.68
N LYS A 115 0.95 30.25 -9.38
CA LYS A 115 -0.10 30.59 -10.34
C LYS A 115 0.51 31.49 -11.42
N LEU A 116 0.31 31.15 -12.69
CA LEU A 116 0.90 31.83 -13.85
C LEU A 116 2.46 31.77 -13.91
N SER A 117 3.10 30.87 -13.15
CA SER A 117 4.54 30.61 -13.29
C SER A 117 4.81 29.66 -14.47
N GLU A 118 6.07 29.61 -14.94
CA GLU A 118 6.45 28.63 -15.97
C GLU A 118 6.18 27.21 -15.47
N LYS A 119 5.61 26.36 -16.33
CA LYS A 119 5.43 24.92 -16.08
C LYS A 119 6.68 24.11 -16.41
N TRP A 120 7.52 24.63 -17.29
CA TRP A 120 8.73 24.01 -17.79
C TRP A 120 9.86 25.02 -17.68
N LEU A 121 10.95 24.65 -17.00
CA LEU A 121 12.16 25.45 -16.86
C LEU A 121 13.10 25.11 -18.02
N GLY A 122 13.78 26.16 -18.49
CA GLY A 122 14.59 26.23 -19.72
C GLY A 122 15.61 25.12 -19.92
N THR A 123 16.21 25.14 -21.12
CA THR A 123 17.10 24.08 -21.58
C THR A 123 18.44 24.11 -20.86
N PHE A 124 18.59 23.18 -19.93
CA PHE A 124 19.86 22.81 -19.31
C PHE A 124 20.63 21.87 -20.25
#